data_AF-A0A8S2ADW1-F1
#
_entry.id   AF-A0A8S2ADW1-F1
#
_cell.length_a   1.000
_cell.length_b   1.000
_cell.length_c   1.000
_cell.angle_alpha   90.00
_cell.angle_beta   90.00
_cell.angle_gamma   90.00
#
_symmetry.space_group_name_H-M   'P 1'
#
loop_
_entity.id
_entity.type
_entity.pdbx_description
1 polymer ?
#
loop_
_entity_poly.entity_id
_entity_poly.type
_entity_poly.pdbx_seq_one_letter_code
_entity_poly.pdbx_strand_id
1 'polypeptide(L)'
;MAVTDVNSSFSFNGFVKSPSFDKNVALFGDSKLVNGGPSIQLTDSVSRSEGRVIYKKPIRLFQGKERNFSGSFSTSFSFSMPDEIGSVLAFVMVPRGLDLRLFGRKGNSSSGLGFLLKHKVVAVEFGISKRGNRVGILVGRPESAQRE
;
A
#
# COMPACT_ATOMS: atom_id res chain seq x y z
N MET A 1 6.54 19.30 -25.97
CA MET A 1 7.58 18.27 -25.68
C MET A 1 7.08 17.43 -24.52
N ALA A 2 6.68 16.18 -24.79
CA ALA A 2 6.20 15.26 -23.76
C ALA A 2 7.38 14.37 -23.34
N VAL A 3 7.91 14.59 -22.14
CA VAL A 3 8.84 13.64 -21.55
C VAL A 3 8.02 12.43 -21.10
N THR A 4 8.06 11.40 -21.91
CA THR A 4 7.58 10.06 -21.59
C THR A 4 8.57 9.44 -20.60
N ASP A 5 8.34 9.64 -19.31
CA ASP A 5 9.05 8.85 -18.29
C ASP A 5 8.37 7.48 -18.21
N VAL A 6 8.70 6.60 -19.17
CA VAL A 6 8.05 5.29 -19.36
C VAL A 6 8.54 4.27 -18.34
N ASN A 7 9.69 4.49 -17.70
CA ASN A 7 10.31 3.55 -16.78
C ASN A 7 10.56 4.19 -15.41
N SER A 8 9.49 4.29 -14.62
CA SER A 8 9.63 4.66 -13.21
C SER A 8 10.28 3.50 -12.45
N SER A 9 11.48 3.75 -11.93
CA SER A 9 12.21 2.83 -11.06
C SER A 9 12.67 3.57 -9.81
N PHE A 10 12.52 2.93 -8.66
CA PHE A 10 13.02 3.44 -7.39
C PHE A 10 13.39 2.30 -6.47
N SER A 11 14.34 2.55 -5.59
CA SER A 11 14.74 1.62 -4.54
C SER A 11 15.01 2.40 -3.25
N PHE A 12 14.78 1.73 -2.12
CA PHE A 12 15.09 2.23 -0.80
C PHE A 12 16.02 1.22 -0.13
N ASN A 13 17.32 1.52 -0.07
CA ASN A 13 18.28 0.73 0.70
C ASN A 13 18.30 1.25 2.15
N GLY A 14 17.17 1.05 2.83
CA GLY A 14 16.85 1.68 4.11
C GLY A 14 16.06 2.98 3.95
N PHE A 15 15.33 3.34 5.00
CA PHE A 15 14.47 4.52 5.05
C PHE A 15 15.09 5.66 5.88
N VAL A 16 16.37 5.99 5.65
CA VAL A 16 17.00 7.09 6.39
C VAL A 16 16.27 8.40 6.10
N LYS A 17 15.99 9.16 7.18
CA LYS A 17 15.32 10.46 7.07
C LYS A 17 16.17 11.37 6.18
N SER A 18 15.63 11.67 5.01
CA SER A 18 16.30 12.45 3.98
C SER A 18 15.27 13.32 3.26
N PRO A 19 15.66 14.47 2.69
CA PRO A 19 14.75 15.29 1.91
C PRO A 19 14.09 14.53 0.75
N SER A 20 14.73 13.47 0.23
CA SER A 20 14.15 12.59 -0.80
C SER A 20 13.08 11.66 -0.24
N PHE A 21 13.25 11.13 0.98
CA PHE A 21 12.22 10.33 1.65
C PHE A 21 10.95 11.16 1.89
N ASP A 22 11.06 12.33 2.54
CA ASP A 22 9.90 13.17 2.88
C ASP A 22 9.16 13.71 1.64
N LYS A 23 9.88 13.88 0.51
CA LYS A 23 9.29 14.29 -0.77
C LYS A 23 8.51 13.15 -1.44
N ASN A 24 8.97 11.91 -1.32
CA ASN A 24 8.47 10.79 -2.10
C ASN A 24 7.58 9.82 -1.31
N VAL A 25 7.62 9.84 0.02
CA VAL A 25 6.92 8.88 0.89
C VAL A 25 5.96 9.62 1.82
N ALA A 26 4.76 9.06 1.99
CA ALA A 26 3.79 9.50 2.97
C ALA A 26 3.49 8.37 3.96
N LEU A 27 3.47 8.72 5.24
CA LEU A 27 3.14 7.84 6.36
C LEU A 27 1.74 8.22 6.88
N PHE A 28 0.92 7.23 7.18
CA PHE A 28 -0.46 7.42 7.66
C PHE A 28 -0.77 6.47 8.82
N GLY A 29 -1.67 6.90 9.71
CA GLY A 29 -2.03 6.15 10.90
C GLY A 29 -0.85 6.07 11.87
N ASP A 30 -0.61 4.90 12.43
CA ASP A 30 0.44 4.67 13.43
C ASP A 30 1.83 4.49 12.82
N SER A 31 1.95 4.54 11.47
CA SER A 31 3.22 4.27 10.81
C SER A 31 4.25 5.37 11.07
N LYS A 32 5.49 4.97 11.38
CA LYS A 32 6.59 5.88 11.70
C LYS A 32 7.93 5.33 11.24
N LEU A 33 8.89 6.23 11.11
CA LEU A 33 10.28 5.84 10.91
C LEU A 33 10.92 5.50 12.26
N VAL A 34 11.49 4.30 12.39
CA VAL A 34 12.08 3.84 13.65
C VAL A 34 13.46 4.47 13.82
N ASN A 35 13.63 5.34 14.83
CA ASN A 35 14.92 5.91 15.24
C ASN A 35 15.77 6.52 14.10
N GLY A 36 15.16 6.99 13.01
CA GLY A 36 15.87 7.45 11.81
C GLY A 36 16.59 6.35 11.02
N GLY A 37 16.34 5.09 11.35
CA GLY A 37 17.01 3.89 10.84
C GLY A 37 16.45 3.35 9.52
N PRO A 38 16.80 2.09 9.15
CA PRO A 38 16.54 1.56 7.82
C PRO A 38 15.13 0.99 7.63
N SER A 39 14.25 1.02 8.64
CA SER A 39 12.92 0.38 8.60
C SER A 39 11.79 1.35 8.90
N ILE A 40 10.65 1.14 8.23
CA ILE A 40 9.37 1.76 8.56
C ILE A 40 8.60 0.78 9.44
N GLN A 41 8.18 1.25 10.60
CA GLN A 41 7.22 0.52 11.43
C GLN A 41 5.82 0.93 11.00
N LEU A 42 4.99 -0.05 10.62
CA LEU A 42 3.61 0.22 10.21
C LEU A 42 2.64 0.26 11.39
N THR A 43 2.86 -0.56 12.41
CA THR A 43 1.96 -0.69 13.56
C THR A 43 2.73 -0.67 14.87
N ASP A 44 2.09 -0.19 15.93
CA ASP A 44 2.57 -0.28 17.32
C ASP A 44 2.07 -1.55 18.01
N SER A 45 2.73 -1.93 19.11
CA SER A 45 2.36 -3.09 19.94
C SER A 45 1.13 -2.82 20.82
N VAL A 46 0.07 -2.31 20.19
CA VAL A 46 -1.21 -1.97 20.85
C VAL A 46 -2.37 -2.53 20.03
N SER A 47 -3.49 -2.81 20.70
CA SER A 47 -4.67 -3.36 20.03
C SER A 47 -5.18 -2.41 18.94
N ARG A 48 -5.54 -2.98 17.78
CA ARG A 48 -6.08 -2.23 16.63
C ARG A 48 -5.13 -1.13 16.12
N SER A 49 -3.82 -1.37 16.17
CA SER A 49 -2.88 -0.48 15.49
C SER A 49 -2.99 -0.64 13.98
N GLU A 50 -3.03 0.48 13.26
CA GLU A 50 -3.11 0.50 11.80
C GLU A 50 -2.19 1.60 11.26
N GLY A 51 -1.30 1.25 10.35
CA GLY A 51 -0.51 2.25 9.64
C GLY A 51 -0.18 1.83 8.22
N ARG A 52 0.12 2.84 7.40
CA ARG A 52 0.17 2.71 5.94
C ARG A 52 1.29 3.61 5.41
N VAL A 53 2.04 3.09 4.44
CA VAL A 53 3.07 3.84 3.72
C VAL A 53 2.69 3.92 2.24
N ILE A 54 2.80 5.11 1.65
CA ILE A 54 2.49 5.35 0.24
C ILE A 54 3.65 6.06 -0.46
N TYR A 55 4.02 5.58 -1.63
CA TYR A 55 4.85 6.32 -2.57
C TYR A 55 4.00 7.41 -3.26
N LYS A 56 4.35 8.67 -3.06
CA LYS A 56 3.54 9.85 -3.43
C LYS A 56 3.54 10.13 -4.92
N LYS A 57 4.58 9.70 -5.65
CA LYS A 57 4.68 9.92 -7.10
C LYS A 57 3.83 8.87 -7.84
N PRO A 58 2.79 9.27 -8.59
CA PRO A 58 1.95 8.31 -9.29
C PRO A 58 2.73 7.55 -10.36
N ILE A 59 2.56 6.23 -10.40
CA ILE A 59 3.11 5.36 -11.44
C ILE A 59 2.07 5.21 -12.56
N ARG A 60 2.46 5.50 -13.81
CA ARG A 60 1.57 5.37 -14.96
C ARG A 60 1.60 3.94 -15.50
N LEU A 61 0.57 3.15 -15.17
CA LEU A 61 0.43 1.76 -15.65
C LEU A 61 -0.41 1.63 -16.93
N PHE A 62 -1.28 2.60 -17.20
CA PHE A 62 -2.19 2.59 -18.35
C PHE A 62 -1.93 3.83 -19.21
N GLN A 63 -1.92 3.67 -20.53
CA GLN A 63 -1.68 4.74 -21.50
C GLN A 63 -2.78 4.83 -22.55
N GLY A 64 -2.89 5.99 -23.20
CA GLY A 64 -3.86 6.24 -24.26
C GLY A 64 -5.31 6.44 -23.78
N LYS A 65 -6.19 6.75 -24.72
CA LYS A 65 -7.63 6.94 -24.47
C LYS A 65 -8.34 5.63 -24.08
N GLU A 66 -7.83 4.50 -24.57
CA GLU A 66 -8.40 3.17 -24.37
C GLU A 66 -7.93 2.49 -23.07
N ARG A 67 -7.07 3.16 -22.28
CA ARG A 67 -6.42 2.58 -21.07
C ARG A 67 -5.73 1.24 -21.37
N ASN A 68 -5.04 1.16 -22.51
CA ASN A 68 -4.25 -0.01 -22.84
C ASN A 68 -3.15 -0.16 -21.78
N PHE A 69 -3.13 -1.32 -21.12
CA PHE A 69 -2.08 -1.67 -20.17
C PHE A 69 -0.80 -1.88 -20.98
N SER A 70 0.13 -0.95 -20.86
CA SER A 70 1.28 -0.86 -21.77
C SER A 70 2.60 -1.19 -21.09
N GLY A 71 2.59 -1.91 -19.97
CA GLY A 71 3.78 -2.15 -19.17
C GLY A 71 3.72 -3.41 -18.32
N SER A 72 4.82 -3.69 -17.65
CA SER A 72 4.89 -4.67 -16.57
C SER A 72 5.47 -3.95 -15.35
N PHE A 73 5.23 -4.49 -14.15
CA PHE A 73 5.88 -3.98 -12.96
C PHE A 73 6.44 -5.15 -12.15
N SER A 74 7.52 -4.88 -11.44
CA SER A 74 8.06 -5.77 -10.42
C SER A 74 8.35 -4.95 -9.16
N THR A 75 8.24 -5.61 -8.02
CA THR A 75 8.59 -5.00 -6.74
C THR A 75 9.20 -6.08 -5.85
N SER A 76 10.17 -5.67 -5.03
CA SER A 76 10.79 -6.52 -4.02
C SER A 76 10.90 -5.69 -2.74
N PHE A 77 10.47 -6.29 -1.63
CA PHE A 77 10.54 -5.69 -0.31
C PHE A 77 10.74 -6.78 0.74
N SER A 78 11.40 -6.41 1.83
CA SER A 78 11.57 -7.25 3.00
C SER A 78 10.73 -6.69 4.14
N PHE A 79 10.12 -7.56 4.92
CA PHE A 79 9.30 -7.17 6.07
C PHE A 79 9.48 -8.15 7.22
N SER A 80 9.15 -7.68 8.42
CA SER A 80 8.94 -8.51 9.61
C SER A 80 7.53 -8.27 10.14
N MET A 81 6.97 -9.28 10.79
CA MET A 81 5.60 -9.28 11.27
C MET A 81 5.53 -10.05 12.58
N PRO A 82 4.76 -9.60 13.57
CA PRO A 82 4.58 -10.37 14.81
C PRO A 82 3.90 -11.71 14.49
N ASP A 83 4.26 -12.75 15.23
CA ASP A 83 3.59 -14.05 15.17
C ASP A 83 2.30 -14.03 16.01
N GLU A 84 1.37 -13.16 15.61
CA GLU A 84 0.10 -12.94 16.30
C GLU A 84 -1.09 -13.22 15.36
N ILE A 85 -2.05 -13.99 15.86
CA ILE A 85 -3.26 -14.32 15.12
C ILE A 85 -4.05 -13.06 14.83
N GLY A 86 -4.37 -12.83 13.56
CA GLY A 86 -5.11 -11.65 13.11
C GLY A 86 -4.21 -10.51 12.63
N SER A 87 -2.89 -10.62 12.76
CA SER A 87 -1.97 -9.70 12.11
C SER A 87 -2.07 -9.84 10.58
N VAL A 88 -2.12 -8.70 9.89
CA VAL A 88 -2.21 -8.62 8.43
C VAL A 88 -1.26 -7.55 7.87
N LEU A 89 -0.53 -7.87 6.80
CA LEU A 89 0.25 -6.94 5.98
C LEU A 89 -0.24 -7.01 4.53
N ALA A 90 -0.21 -5.89 3.80
CA ALA A 90 -0.46 -5.94 2.36
C ALA A 90 0.39 -4.95 1.56
N PHE A 91 0.82 -5.38 0.38
CA PHE A 91 1.21 -4.49 -0.71
C PHE A 91 -0.05 -4.06 -1.47
N VAL A 92 -0.23 -2.77 -1.71
CA VAL A 92 -1.46 -2.22 -2.29
C VAL A 92 -1.16 -1.30 -3.47
N MET A 93 -1.93 -1.45 -4.54
CA MET A 93 -2.00 -0.51 -5.65
C MET A 93 -3.36 0.17 -5.64
N VAL A 94 -3.34 1.50 -5.62
CA VAL A 94 -4.53 2.34 -5.61
C VAL A 94 -4.49 3.38 -6.73
N PRO A 95 -5.63 3.80 -7.28
CA PRO A 95 -5.68 4.80 -8.33
C PRO A 95 -5.25 6.16 -7.77
N ARG A 96 -4.57 6.96 -8.61
CA ARG A 96 -4.15 8.33 -8.28
C ARG A 96 -5.27 9.21 -7.73
N GLY A 97 -6.52 8.99 -8.16
CA GLY A 97 -7.69 9.76 -7.74
C GLY A 97 -8.29 9.35 -6.39
N LEU A 98 -7.75 8.32 -5.73
CA LEU A 98 -8.20 7.93 -4.39
C LEU A 98 -7.78 9.01 -3.38
N ASP A 99 -8.73 9.44 -2.55
CA ASP A 99 -8.43 10.38 -1.47
C ASP A 99 -7.53 9.71 -0.42
N LEU A 100 -6.26 10.09 -0.39
CA LEU A 100 -5.29 9.54 0.56
C LEU A 100 -5.62 9.85 2.02
N ARG A 101 -6.50 10.82 2.31
CA ARG A 101 -6.99 11.06 3.68
C ARG A 101 -7.72 9.84 4.25
N LEU A 102 -8.27 8.98 3.39
CA LEU A 102 -8.86 7.71 3.80
C LEU A 102 -7.83 6.76 4.45
N PHE A 103 -6.56 6.88 4.09
CA PHE A 103 -5.46 6.11 4.70
C PHE A 103 -5.12 6.58 6.10
N GLY A 104 -5.48 7.81 6.49
CA GLY A 104 -5.30 8.30 7.85
C GLY A 104 -6.48 7.97 8.78
N ARG A 105 -7.61 7.51 8.24
CA ARG A 105 -8.80 7.19 9.04
C ARG A 105 -8.65 5.80 9.64
N LYS A 106 -8.78 5.71 10.96
CA LYS A 106 -8.92 4.41 11.65
C LYS A 106 -10.25 3.79 11.20
N GLY A 107 -10.18 2.61 10.60
CA GLY A 107 -11.38 1.93 10.12
C GLY A 107 -12.28 1.48 11.27
N ASN A 108 -13.59 1.45 11.03
CA ASN A 108 -14.53 0.67 11.86
C ASN A 108 -14.64 -0.78 11.35
N SER A 109 -13.81 -1.18 10.37
CA SER A 109 -13.81 -2.53 9.82
C SER A 109 -13.16 -3.51 10.78
N SER A 110 -13.67 -4.73 10.82
CA SER A 110 -13.05 -5.85 11.54
C SER A 110 -11.76 -6.35 10.90
N SER A 111 -11.42 -5.86 9.70
CA SER A 111 -10.17 -6.16 9.00
C SER A 111 -9.40 -4.88 8.67
N GLY A 112 -8.08 -4.89 8.87
CA GLY A 112 -7.20 -3.74 8.57
C GLY A 112 -7.19 -3.33 7.08
N LEU A 113 -7.67 -4.22 6.20
CA LEU A 113 -7.79 -4.01 4.74
C LEU A 113 -9.24 -3.83 4.27
N GLY A 114 -10.23 -3.94 5.16
CA GLY A 114 -11.65 -3.91 4.78
C GLY A 114 -12.07 -2.62 4.07
N PHE A 115 -11.42 -1.50 4.40
CA PHE A 115 -11.66 -0.24 3.71
C PHE A 115 -11.21 -0.27 2.24
N LEU A 116 -10.14 -1.00 1.91
CA LEU A 116 -9.58 -1.09 0.56
C LEU A 116 -10.54 -1.80 -0.39
N LEU A 117 -11.26 -2.82 0.09
CA LEU A 117 -12.16 -3.63 -0.73
C LEU A 117 -13.32 -2.84 -1.33
N LYS A 118 -13.65 -1.67 -0.75
CA LYS A 118 -14.69 -0.75 -1.27
C LYS A 118 -14.20 0.16 -2.40
N HIS A 119 -12.93 0.07 -2.77
CA HIS A 119 -12.31 0.91 -3.79
C HIS A 119 -11.75 0.06 -4.94
N LYS A 120 -11.43 0.71 -6.07
CA LYS A 120 -10.72 0.06 -7.18
C LYS A 120 -9.27 -0.17 -6.75
N VAL A 121 -8.97 -1.32 -6.18
CA VAL A 121 -7.63 -1.64 -5.66
C VAL A 121 -7.20 -3.03 -6.08
N VAL A 122 -5.90 -3.24 -6.14
CA VAL A 122 -5.30 -4.57 -6.21
C VAL A 122 -4.31 -4.67 -5.06
N ALA A 123 -4.34 -5.77 -4.33
CA ALA A 123 -3.44 -5.98 -3.21
C ALA A 123 -2.94 -7.42 -3.13
N VAL A 124 -1.75 -7.58 -2.56
CA VAL A 124 -1.20 -8.87 -2.13
C VAL A 124 -1.13 -8.85 -0.61
N GLU A 125 -1.91 -9.71 0.03
CA GLU A 125 -2.07 -9.83 1.48
C GLU A 125 -1.20 -10.97 2.02
N PHE A 126 -0.55 -10.73 3.16
CA PHE A 126 0.09 -11.70 4.03
C PHE A 126 -0.64 -11.69 5.37
N GLY A 127 -1.19 -12.83 5.79
CA GLY A 127 -2.01 -12.90 7.00
C GLY A 127 -1.71 -14.11 7.86
N ILE A 128 -1.78 -13.93 9.17
CA ILE A 128 -1.66 -14.99 10.17
C ILE A 128 -3.04 -15.29 10.73
N SER A 129 -3.44 -16.56 10.70
CA SER A 129 -4.77 -16.98 11.15
C SER A 129 -4.72 -18.30 11.91
N LYS A 130 -5.78 -18.60 12.67
CA LYS A 130 -5.96 -19.90 13.33
C LYS A 130 -5.91 -21.10 12.37
N ARG A 131 -6.16 -20.88 11.08
CA ARG A 131 -6.15 -21.92 10.04
C ARG A 131 -4.78 -22.04 9.34
N GLY A 132 -3.78 -21.30 9.82
CA GLY A 132 -2.47 -21.19 9.19
C GLY A 132 -2.24 -19.84 8.54
N ASN A 133 -0.98 -19.64 8.14
CA ASN A 133 -0.51 -18.45 7.44
C ASN A 133 -0.93 -18.51 5.97
N ARG A 134 -1.28 -17.36 5.39
CA ARG A 134 -1.75 -17.28 4.01
C ARG A 134 -1.16 -16.11 3.26
N VAL A 135 -1.02 -16.30 1.96
CA VAL A 135 -0.80 -15.23 0.98
C VAL A 135 -1.99 -15.21 0.04
N GLY A 136 -2.55 -14.03 -0.22
CA GLY A 136 -3.75 -13.88 -1.06
C GLY A 136 -3.69 -12.66 -1.96
N ILE A 137 -4.37 -12.75 -3.11
CA ILE A 137 -4.58 -11.61 -4.01
C ILE A 137 -5.98 -11.07 -3.76
N LEU A 138 -6.07 -9.76 -3.50
CA LEU A 138 -7.32 -9.05 -3.33
C LEU A 138 -7.55 -8.11 -4.50
N VAL A 139 -8.76 -8.15 -5.06
CA VAL A 139 -9.23 -7.21 -6.08
C VAL A 139 -10.46 -6.52 -5.52
N GLY A 140 -10.34 -5.23 -5.23
CA GLY A 140 -11.43 -4.44 -4.67
C GLY A 140 -12.56 -4.23 -5.66
N ARG A 141 -13.78 -4.17 -5.14
CA ARG A 141 -15.01 -4.01 -5.92
C ARG A 141 -15.79 -2.82 -5.36
N PRO A 142 -15.67 -1.62 -5.97
CA PRO A 142 -16.46 -0.49 -5.51
C PRO A 142 -17.95 -0.76 -5.74
N GLU A 143 -18.81 -0.28 -4.84
CA GLU A 143 -20.26 -0.48 -4.94
C GLU A 143 -20.85 0.09 -6.24
N SER A 144 -20.20 1.08 -6.85
CA SER A 144 -20.55 1.63 -8.18
C SER A 144 -20.18 0.74 -9.37
N ALA A 145 -19.55 -0.42 -9.15
CA ALA A 145 -19.26 -1.42 -10.19
C ALA A 145 -20.37 -2.48 -10.34
N GLN A 146 -21.61 -2.19 -9.92
CA GLN A 146 -22.73 -3.05 -10.28
C GLN A 146 -22.97 -3.02 -11.80
N ARG A 147 -22.69 -4.18 -12.41
CA ARG A 147 -23.18 -4.73 -13.70
C ARG A 147 -23.30 -3.74 -14.87
N GLU A 148 -22.31 -3.78 -15.76
CA GLU A 148 -22.61 -3.88 -17.20
C GLU A 148 -22.77 -5.37 -17.56
#